data_AF-A0A950FL87-F1
#
_entry.id   AF-A0A950FL87-F1
#
_cell.length_a   1.000
_cell.length_b   1.000
_cell.length_c   1.000
_cell.angle_alpha   90.00
_cell.angle_beta   90.00
_cell.angle_gamma   90.00
#
_symmetry.space_group_name_H-M   'P 1'
#
loop_
_entity.id
_entity.type
_entity.pdbx_description
1 polymer ?
#
loop_
_entity_poly.entity_id
_entity_poly.type
_entity_poly.pdbx_seq_one_letter_code
_entity_poly.pdbx_strand_id
1 'polypeptide(L)' 'MARVEIFTGPERRRSWSEEQKRAIVAAAFAPGAIVAEVSRRAAVCAGQI' A
#
# COMPACT_ATOMS: atom_id res chain seq x y z
N MET A 1 -25.21 -11.34 -26.01
CA MET A 1 -25.02 -10.64 -24.72
C MET A 1 -23.74 -11.17 -24.08
N ALA A 2 -22.83 -10.31 -23.63
CA ALA A 2 -21.56 -10.71 -23.04
C ALA A 2 -21.72 -11.07 -21.56
N ARG A 3 -21.03 -12.13 -21.12
CA ARG A 3 -21.01 -12.59 -19.72
C ARG A 3 -20.13 -11.65 -18.88
N VAL A 4 -20.64 -11.18 -17.75
CA VAL A 4 -19.88 -10.42 -16.75
C VAL A 4 -19.65 -11.33 -15.54
N GLU A 5 -18.39 -11.46 -15.13
CA GLU A 5 -18.01 -12.17 -13.90
C GLU A 5 -17.67 -11.16 -12.81
N ILE A 6 -18.33 -11.30 -11.66
CA ILE A 6 -18.16 -10.45 -10.48
C ILE A 6 -17.41 -11.27 -9.42
N PHE A 7 -16.22 -10.80 -9.03
CA PHE A 7 -15.45 -11.39 -7.94
C PHE A 7 -15.93 -10.82 -6.61
N THR A 8 -16.66 -11.62 -5.83
CA THR A 8 -17.22 -11.25 -4.51
C THR A 8 -16.30 -11.54 -3.32
N GLY A 9 -15.02 -11.84 -3.58
CA GLY A 9 -14.01 -12.08 -2.53
C GLY A 9 -13.53 -10.80 -1.85
N PRO A 10 -12.84 -10.90 -0.70
CA PRO A 10 -12.24 -9.75 -0.03
C PRO A 10 -11.34 -8.99 -1.02
N GLU A 11 -11.35 -7.66 -0.88
CA GLU A 11 -10.86 -6.69 -1.85
C GLU A 11 -9.59 -7.12 -2.60
N ARG A 12 -9.65 -7.13 -3.93
CA ARG A 12 -8.57 -7.61 -4.81
C ARG A 12 -7.32 -6.71 -4.76
N ARG A 13 -7.48 -5.46 -4.31
CA ARG A 13 -6.40 -4.53 -3.96
C ARG A 13 -6.35 -4.41 -2.45
N ARG A 14 -5.16 -4.44 -1.88
CA ARG A 14 -4.95 -4.12 -0.47
C ARG A 14 -5.53 -2.73 -0.20
N SER A 15 -6.61 -2.66 0.59
CA SER A 15 -7.02 -1.42 1.22
C SER A 15 -6.07 -1.10 2.37
N TRP A 16 -5.68 0.16 2.44
CA TRP A 16 -4.86 0.68 3.52
C TRP A 16 -5.74 1.54 4.39
N SER A 17 -5.83 1.23 5.68
CA SER A 17 -6.42 2.15 6.64
C SER A 17 -5.58 3.43 6.71
N GLU A 18 -6.21 4.55 7.06
CA GLU A 18 -5.49 5.81 7.26
C GLU A 18 -4.35 5.67 8.29
N GLU A 19 -4.53 4.81 9.28
CA GLU A 19 -3.49 4.52 10.27
C GLU A 19 -2.29 3.79 9.66
N GLN A 20 -2.53 2.79 8.82
CA GLN A 20 -1.44 2.09 8.14
C GLN A 20 -0.68 3.01 7.18
N LYS A 21 -1.39 3.92 6.49
CA LYS A 21 -0.75 4.93 5.64
C LYS A 21 0.14 5.86 6.48
N ARG A 22 -0.37 6.38 7.60
CA ARG A 22 0.40 7.22 8.53
C ARG A 22 1.65 6.51 9.04
N ALA A 23 1.53 5.24 9.42
CA ALA A 23 2.67 4.45 9.89
C ALA A 23 3.76 4.30 8.81
N ILE A 24 3.38 4.07 7.55
CA ILE A 24 4.33 3.98 6.43
C ILE A 24 5.04 5.30 6.20
N VAL A 25 4.29 6.41 6.14
CA VAL A 25 4.85 7.75 5.95
C VAL A 25 5.80 8.10 7.10
N ALA A 26 5.37 7.90 8.35
CA ALA A 26 6.21 8.16 9.52
C ALA A 26 7.52 7.35 9.49
N ALA A 27 7.46 6.07 9.10
CA ALA A 27 8.64 5.23 8.97
C ALA A 27 9.57 5.69 7.84
N ALA A 28 9.03 6.15 6.71
CA ALA A 28 9.80 6.61 5.56
C ALA A 28 10.53 7.94 5.82
N PHE A 29 10.00 8.79 6.68
CA PHE A 29 10.58 10.09 7.06
C PHE A 29 11.31 10.09 8.41
N ALA A 30 11.50 8.92 9.02
CA ALA A 30 12.32 8.80 10.23
C ALA A 30 13.81 9.06 9.92
N PRO A 31 14.61 9.61 10.87
CA PRO A 31 16.03 9.82 10.67
C PRO A 31 16.76 8.54 10.26
N GLY A 32 17.51 8.58 9.16
CA GLY A 32 18.25 7.43 8.63
C GLY A 32 17.41 6.43 7.84
N ALA A 33 16.11 6.66 7.66
CA ALA A 33 15.27 5.80 6.83
C ALA A 33 15.58 5.94 5.34
N ILE A 34 15.43 4.84 4.61
CA ILE A 34 15.51 4.79 3.15
C ILE A 34 14.12 4.49 2.60
N VAL A 35 13.52 5.45 1.91
CA VAL A 35 12.16 5.34 1.33
C VAL A 35 12.01 4.10 0.45
N ALA A 36 13.05 3.75 -0.33
CA ALA A 36 13.07 2.55 -1.17
C ALA A 36 12.99 1.24 -0.37
N GLU A 37 13.53 1.20 0.84
CA GLU A 37 13.41 0.01 1.70
C GLU A 37 12.05 -0.06 2.40
N VAL A 38 11.56 1.08 2.89
CA VAL A 38 10.25 1.15 3.56
C VAL A 38 9.13 0.79 2.59
N SER A 39 9.17 1.32 1.37
CA SER A 39 8.23 0.98 0.29
C SER A 39 8.25 -0.50 -0.06
N ARG A 40 9.44 -1.12 -0.17
CA ARG A 40 9.59 -2.57 -0.40
C ARG A 40 8.97 -3.40 0.72
N ARG A 41 9.21 -3.04 1.99
CA ARG A 41 8.63 -3.73 3.16
C ARG A 41 7.10 -3.58 3.20
N ALA A 42 6.58 -2.43 2.81
CA ALA A 42 5.16 -2.15 2.75
C ALA A 42 4.47 -2.70 1.47
N ALA A 43 5.23 -3.20 0.50
CA ALA A 43 4.74 -3.59 -0.82
C ALA A 43 3.97 -2.47 -1.54
N VAL A 44 4.52 -1.24 -1.49
CA VAL A 44 4.04 -0.06 -2.22
C VAL A 44 5.14 0.46 -3.14
N CYS A 45 4.79 1.20 -4.19
CA CYS A 45 5.79 1.91 -4.99
C CYS A 45 6.34 3.09 -4.18
N ALA A 46 7.64 3.38 -4.31
CA ALA A 46 8.26 4.51 -3.58
C ALA A 46 7.61 5.86 -3.90
N GLY A 47 7.09 6.07 -5.12
CA GLY A 47 6.35 7.29 -5.49
C GLY A 47 4.92 7.38 -4.92
N GLN A 48 4.48 6.40 -4.13
CA GLN A 48 3.22 6.43 -3.38
C GLN A 48 3.40 6.79 -1.91
N ILE A 49 4.65 6.91 -1.44
CA ILE A 49 5.02 7.43 -0.12
C ILE A 49 5.26 8.93 -0.25
#